data_AF-A0A1G6E1B0-F1
#
_entry.id   AF-A0A1G6E1B0-F1
#
_cell.length_a   1.000
_cell.length_b   1.000
_cell.length_c   1.000
_cell.angle_alpha   90.00
_cell.angle_beta   90.00
_cell.angle_gamma   90.00
#
_symmetry.space_group_name_H-M   'P 1'
#
loop_
_entity.id
_entity.type
_entity.pdbx_description
1 polymer ?
#
loop_
_entity_poly.entity_id
_entity_poly.type
_entity_poly.pdbx_seq_one_letter_code
_entity_poly.pdbx_strand_id
1 'polypeptide(L)'
;MWQEANSCPPPHTSWRVRGQGMTEYIIIVALVAVAAIGVYSLLGKAVRGQVAGIASEVTGQSANSQLNTARSAARRANTLSRQDVNLGNYDEVTESGN
;
A
#
# COMPACT_ATOMS: atom_id res chain seq x y z
N MET A 1 -43.04 17.71 61.09
CA MET A 1 -41.97 18.71 60.94
C MET A 1 -40.98 18.12 59.96
N TRP A 2 -41.16 18.51 58.70
CA TRP A 2 -40.38 18.08 57.54
C TRP A 2 -38.98 18.70 57.56
N GLN A 3 -38.10 18.09 56.76
CA GLN A 3 -36.86 18.61 56.17
C GLN A 3 -35.57 18.16 56.86
N GLU A 4 -35.03 17.03 56.41
CA GLU A 4 -33.62 16.94 55.98
C GLU A 4 -33.41 15.65 55.18
N ALA A 5 -34.24 15.46 54.16
CA ALA A 5 -33.81 14.74 52.98
C ALA A 5 -33.17 15.78 52.04
N ASN A 6 -32.06 15.42 51.41
CA ASN A 6 -31.41 16.08 50.26
C ASN A 6 -30.10 16.84 50.54
N SER A 7 -29.04 16.10 50.93
CA SER A 7 -27.66 16.50 50.64
C SER A 7 -27.22 15.83 49.33
N CYS A 8 -27.68 16.35 48.20
CA CYS A 8 -27.11 16.04 46.89
C CYS A 8 -25.70 16.67 46.81
N PRO A 9 -24.67 15.94 46.37
CA PRO A 9 -23.37 16.55 46.07
C PRO A 9 -23.50 17.56 44.92
N PRO A 10 -22.73 18.66 44.94
CA PRO A 10 -22.85 19.75 43.99
C PRO A 10 -22.49 19.31 42.56
N PRO A 11 -23.07 19.95 41.53
CA PRO A 11 -22.75 19.66 40.14
C PRO A 11 -21.27 19.92 39.86
N HIS A 12 -20.64 19.00 39.15
CA HIS A 12 -19.29 19.13 38.63
C HIS A 12 -19.22 20.40 37.78
N THR A 13 -18.50 21.41 38.26
CA THR A 13 -18.27 22.65 37.54
C THR A 13 -17.46 22.33 36.29
N SER A 14 -18.16 22.16 35.16
CA SER A 14 -17.49 22.21 33.86
C SER A 14 -16.92 23.62 33.75
N TRP A 15 -15.60 23.72 33.79
CA TRP A 15 -14.87 24.95 33.61
C TRP A 15 -15.26 25.52 32.23
N ARG A 16 -16.21 26.46 32.20
CA ARG A 16 -16.56 27.18 30.98
C ARG A 16 -15.50 28.23 30.74
N VAL A 17 -14.39 27.82 30.15
CA VAL A 17 -13.40 28.76 29.61
C VAL A 17 -13.98 29.32 28.31
N ARG A 18 -14.27 30.63 28.31
CA ARG A 18 -14.59 31.35 27.08
C ARG A 18 -13.29 31.41 26.24
N GLY A 19 -13.18 30.51 25.28
CA GLY A 19 -12.01 30.36 24.40
C GLY A 19 -11.39 28.96 24.36
N GLN A 20 -11.69 28.07 25.31
CA GLN A 20 -11.09 26.71 25.36
C GLN A 20 -11.57 25.81 24.24
N GLY A 21 -12.78 26.01 23.71
CA GLY A 21 -13.27 25.21 22.58
C GLY A 21 -12.67 25.60 21.23
N MET A 22 -12.28 26.87 21.04
CA MET A 22 -11.82 27.36 19.73
C MET A 22 -10.37 26.96 19.45
N THR A 23 -9.47 27.12 20.42
CA THR A 23 -8.07 26.72 20.24
C THR A 23 -7.93 25.20 20.22
N GLU A 24 -8.64 24.48 21.08
CA GLU A 24 -8.65 23.01 21.07
C GLU A 24 -9.12 22.47 19.71
N TYR A 25 -10.20 23.03 19.17
CA TYR A 25 -10.69 22.67 17.84
C TYR A 25 -9.67 22.97 16.74
N ILE A 26 -9.04 24.16 16.76
CA ILE A 26 -8.02 24.54 15.76
C ILE A 26 -6.84 23.57 15.79
N ILE A 27 -6.38 23.18 16.99
CA ILE A 27 -5.26 22.24 17.13
C ILE A 27 -5.64 20.85 16.64
N ILE A 28 -6.81 20.31 17.03
CA ILE A 28 -7.26 18.99 16.56
C ILE A 28 -7.45 18.97 15.04
N VAL A 29 -8.06 20.01 14.46
CA VAL A 29 -8.23 20.14 13.00
C VAL A 29 -6.87 20.20 12.30
N ALA A 30 -5.91 20.96 12.82
CA ALA A 30 -4.56 21.02 12.24
C ALA A 30 -3.89 19.64 12.24
N LEU A 31 -4.01 18.86 13.32
CA LEU A 31 -3.46 17.51 13.41
C LEU A 31 -4.11 16.55 12.41
N VAL A 32 -5.45 16.58 12.27
CA VAL A 32 -6.18 15.75 11.30
C VAL A 32 -5.81 16.15 9.87
N ALA A 33 -5.68 17.44 9.56
CA ALA A 33 -5.31 17.92 8.22
C ALA A 33 -3.91 17.43 7.81
N VAL A 34 -2.93 17.51 8.71
CA VAL A 34 -1.57 17.02 8.45
C VAL A 34 -1.58 15.50 8.25
N ALA A 35 -2.30 14.76 9.08
CA ALA A 35 -2.46 13.32 8.94
C ALA A 35 -3.13 12.94 7.59
N ALA A 36 -4.17 13.68 7.20
CA ALA A 36 -4.89 13.46 5.95
C ALA A 36 -4.02 13.68 4.71
N ILE A 37 -3.14 14.68 4.70
CA ILE A 37 -2.17 14.90 3.60
C ILE A 37 -1.24 13.67 3.47
N GLY A 38 -0.77 13.14 4.60
CA GLY A 38 0.07 11.94 4.63
C GLY A 38 -0.65 10.69 4.14
N VAL A 39 -1.85 10.43 4.66
CA VAL A 39 -2.69 9.28 4.27
C VAL A 39 -3.09 9.37 2.81
N TYR A 40 -3.51 10.53 2.31
CA TYR A 40 -3.87 10.71 0.90
C TYR A 40 -2.69 10.44 -0.04
N SER A 41 -1.49 10.86 0.36
CA SER A 41 -0.27 10.61 -0.41
C SER A 41 0.13 9.13 -0.42
N LEU A 42 0.00 8.44 0.72
CA LEU A 42 0.36 7.02 0.86
C LEU A 42 -0.70 6.11 0.22
N LEU A 43 -1.99 6.38 0.49
CA LEU A 43 -3.11 5.67 -0.08
C LEU A 43 -3.18 5.87 -1.60
N GLY A 44 -2.95 7.09 -2.10
CA GLY A 44 -2.92 7.35 -3.55
C GLY A 44 -1.83 6.54 -4.26
N LYS A 45 -0.65 6.39 -3.65
CA LYS A 45 0.43 5.52 -4.17
C LYS A 45 0.05 4.04 -4.12
N ALA A 46 -0.53 3.57 -3.01
CA ALA A 46 -0.95 2.18 -2.85
C ALA A 46 -2.08 1.80 -3.81
N VAL A 47 -3.13 2.61 -3.88
CA VAL A 47 -4.26 2.44 -4.81
C VAL A 47 -3.76 2.49 -6.24
N ARG A 48 -2.92 3.47 -6.62
CA ARG A 48 -2.35 3.52 -7.98
C ARG A 48 -1.48 2.30 -8.28
N GLY A 49 -0.68 1.83 -7.33
CA GLY A 49 0.16 0.63 -7.52
C GLY A 49 -0.67 -0.63 -7.71
N GLN A 50 -1.71 -0.82 -6.89
CA GLN A 50 -2.63 -1.95 -7.02
C GLN A 50 -3.47 -1.87 -8.28
N VAL A 51 -4.01 -0.69 -8.61
CA VAL A 51 -4.76 -0.45 -9.85
C VAL A 51 -3.85 -0.58 -11.08
N ALA A 52 -2.57 -0.20 -11.01
CA ALA A 52 -1.61 -0.45 -12.09
C ALA A 52 -1.32 -1.94 -12.24
N GLY A 53 -1.20 -2.70 -11.15
CA GLY A 53 -1.09 -4.17 -11.20
C GLY A 53 -2.31 -4.81 -11.84
N ILE A 54 -3.52 -4.45 -11.36
CA ILE A 54 -4.78 -4.94 -11.90
C ILE A 54 -4.97 -4.49 -13.35
N ALA A 55 -4.68 -3.24 -13.71
CA ALA A 55 -4.78 -2.75 -15.08
C ALA A 55 -3.78 -3.44 -16.00
N SER A 56 -2.58 -3.75 -15.50
CA SER A 56 -1.57 -4.48 -16.28
C SER A 56 -1.93 -5.95 -16.49
N GLU A 57 -2.71 -6.53 -15.58
CA GLU A 57 -3.29 -7.87 -15.67
C GLU A 57 -4.53 -7.88 -16.57
N VAL A 58 -5.44 -6.91 -16.40
CA VAL A 58 -6.68 -6.72 -17.18
C VAL A 58 -6.40 -6.35 -18.64
N THR A 59 -5.40 -5.50 -18.90
CA THR A 59 -4.98 -5.16 -20.28
C THR A 59 -4.15 -6.27 -20.92
N GLY A 60 -3.81 -7.33 -20.17
CA GLY A 60 -3.01 -8.46 -20.65
C GLY A 60 -1.58 -8.10 -21.06
N GLN A 61 -1.15 -6.85 -20.91
CA GLN A 61 0.10 -6.33 -21.46
C GLN A 61 1.32 -6.81 -20.65
N SER A 62 1.23 -6.78 -19.32
CA SER A 62 2.29 -7.30 -18.44
C SER A 62 2.35 -8.82 -18.44
N ALA A 63 1.17 -9.46 -18.45
CA ALA A 63 1.07 -10.90 -18.64
C ALA A 63 1.69 -11.29 -20.00
N ASN A 64 1.41 -10.60 -21.11
CA ASN A 64 2.02 -10.90 -22.41
C ASN A 64 3.53 -10.63 -22.45
N SER A 65 4.03 -9.55 -21.85
CA SER A 65 5.47 -9.29 -21.84
C SER A 65 6.23 -10.34 -21.02
N GLN A 66 5.77 -10.64 -19.79
CA GLN A 66 6.34 -11.71 -18.97
C GLN A 66 6.12 -13.09 -19.61
N LEU A 67 4.96 -13.37 -20.21
CA LEU A 67 4.68 -14.62 -20.92
C LEU A 67 5.54 -14.75 -22.17
N ASN A 68 5.83 -13.68 -22.90
CA ASN A 68 6.71 -13.73 -24.07
C ASN A 68 8.16 -13.97 -23.65
N THR A 69 8.63 -13.29 -22.60
CA THR A 69 9.96 -13.57 -22.04
C THR A 69 10.04 -15.00 -21.50
N ALA A 70 9.01 -15.47 -20.78
CA ALA A 70 8.95 -16.83 -20.27
C ALA A 70 8.84 -17.87 -21.40
N ARG A 71 8.06 -17.62 -22.46
CA ARG A 71 7.99 -18.48 -23.65
C ARG A 71 9.31 -18.52 -24.40
N SER A 72 9.99 -17.39 -24.55
CA SER A 72 11.31 -17.31 -25.19
C SER A 72 12.37 -18.06 -24.37
N ALA A 73 12.36 -17.90 -23.05
CA ALA A 73 13.24 -18.63 -22.15
C ALA A 73 12.92 -20.14 -22.15
N ALA A 74 11.64 -20.53 -22.14
CA ALA A 74 11.23 -21.92 -22.20
C ALA A 74 11.56 -22.59 -23.55
N ARG A 75 11.46 -21.85 -24.67
CA ARG A 75 11.91 -22.30 -25.99
C ARG A 75 13.42 -22.50 -26.01
N ARG A 76 14.19 -21.54 -25.47
CA ARG A 76 15.64 -21.68 -25.30
C ARG A 76 15.99 -22.88 -24.42
N ALA A 77 15.36 -23.03 -23.26
CA ALA A 77 15.58 -24.18 -22.40
C ALA A 77 15.25 -25.52 -23.11
N ASN A 78 14.19 -25.57 -23.93
CA ASN A 78 13.88 -26.76 -24.73
C ASN A 78 14.91 -27.04 -25.82
N THR A 79 15.47 -26.01 -26.48
CA THR A 79 16.53 -26.21 -27.49
C THR A 79 17.84 -26.63 -26.84
N LEU A 80 18.20 -26.01 -25.70
CA LEU A 80 19.36 -26.38 -24.90
C LEU A 80 19.22 -27.80 -24.34
N SER A 81 18.03 -28.19 -23.85
CA SER A 81 17.77 -29.53 -23.32
C SER A 81 17.77 -30.62 -24.40
N ARG A 82 17.63 -30.26 -25.68
CA ARG A 82 17.79 -31.18 -26.81
C ARG A 82 19.22 -31.25 -27.32
N GLN A 83 20.10 -30.35 -26.88
CA GLN A 83 21.53 -30.43 -27.13
C GLN A 83 22.18 -31.13 -25.94
N ASP A 84 23.01 -32.13 -26.19
CA ASP A 84 23.78 -32.79 -25.13
C ASP A 84 24.82 -31.81 -24.59
N VAL A 85 24.53 -31.20 -23.44
CA VAL A 85 25.44 -30.27 -22.77
C VAL A 85 26.53 -31.08 -22.07
N ASN A 86 27.64 -31.29 -22.77
CA ASN A 86 28.87 -31.83 -22.19
C ASN A 86 29.81 -30.68 -21.78
N LEU A 87 30.71 -30.95 -20.84
CA LEU A 87 31.75 -30.02 -20.38
C LEU A 87 32.60 -29.44 -21.52
N GLY A 88 32.69 -30.14 -22.66
CA GLY A 88 33.41 -29.66 -23.85
C GLY A 88 32.62 -28.69 -24.75
N ASN A 89 31.29 -28.61 -24.61
CA ASN A 89 30.42 -27.78 -25.48
C ASN A 89 29.71 -26.65 -24.71
N TYR A 90 29.93 -26.56 -23.38
CA TYR A 90 29.22 -25.65 -22.49
C TYR A 90 29.27 -24.17 -22.92
N ASP A 91 30.39 -23.76 -23.52
CA ASP A 91 30.63 -22.39 -23.98
C ASP A 91 29.74 -22.04 -25.19
N GLU A 92 29.68 -22.92 -26.18
CA GLU A 92 28.91 -22.75 -27.42
C GLU A 92 27.39 -22.74 -27.18
N VAL A 93 26.90 -23.59 -26.25
CA VAL A 93 25.48 -23.62 -25.90
C VAL A 93 25.05 -22.36 -25.15
N THR A 94 25.95 -21.78 -24.35
CA THR A 94 25.67 -20.58 -23.53
C THR A 94 25.77 -19.30 -24.37
N GLU A 95 26.71 -19.22 -25.31
CA GLU A 95 26.85 -18.07 -26.23
C GLU A 95 25.74 -17.99 -27.28
N SER A 96 25.17 -19.12 -27.71
CA SER A 96 24.01 -19.13 -28.63
C SER A 96 22.73 -18.50 -28.06
N GLY A 97 22.73 -18.14 -26.77
CA GLY A 97 21.59 -17.62 -26.03
C GLY A 97 21.49 -16.09 -25.92
N ASN A 98 22.44 -15.32 -26.48
CA ASN A 98 22.44 -13.86 -26.52
C ASN A 98 22.11 -13.31 -27.92
#